data_AF-A0A6A5ACT1-F1
#
_entry.id   AF-A0A6A5ACT1-F1
#
_cell.length_a   1.000
_cell.length_b   1.000
_cell.length_c   1.000
_cell.angle_alpha   90.00
_cell.angle_beta   90.00
_cell.angle_gamma   90.00
#
_symmetry.space_group_name_H-M   'P 1'
#
loop_
_entity.id
_entity.type
_entity.pdbx_description
1 polymer ?
#
loop_
_entity_poly.entity_id
_entity_poly.type
_entity_poly.pdbx_seq_one_letter_code
_entity_poly.pdbx_strand_id
1 'polypeptide(L)'
;MKTVSVTRETYKKMLIEQVIPAIRCKWPSTETKTIKIQQDNARPHVPPVDPDVVAACKDQGWGMEVVFKPPNSPDMNVLDLGLFRAIQTLQAEKHSSCLEDIVAATEAAWADVSSTTLNKNFLTLQRCLQVDILNQGGNDYKIPHMKKDVLHARGRFPEMVSSARNAWSFGCAYLSGVDYSTHMNIEGLKVDIDVDVHADIAAALGLIQW
;
A
#
# COMPACT_ATOMS: atom_id res chain seq x y z
N MET A 1 -8.16 -20.46 16.94
CA MET A 1 -8.89 -19.20 16.68
C MET A 1 -9.70 -19.39 15.39
N LYS A 2 -11.01 -19.11 15.38
CA LYS A 2 -11.80 -19.15 14.15
C LYS A 2 -11.57 -17.85 13.40
N THR A 3 -11.03 -17.92 12.20
CA THR A 3 -10.79 -16.74 11.38
C THR A 3 -12.10 -16.26 10.76
N VAL A 4 -12.38 -14.96 10.85
CA VAL A 4 -13.46 -14.31 10.10
C VAL A 4 -12.82 -13.72 8.86
N SER A 5 -13.30 -14.12 7.68
CA SER A 5 -12.78 -13.59 6.42
C SER A 5 -13.32 -12.18 6.20
N VAL A 6 -12.44 -11.26 5.78
CA VAL A 6 -12.86 -9.93 5.33
C VAL A 6 -13.46 -10.08 3.93
N THR A 7 -14.74 -9.71 3.78
CA THR A 7 -15.42 -9.66 2.48
C THR A 7 -15.32 -8.26 1.88
N ARG A 8 -15.64 -8.12 0.59
CA ARG A 8 -15.67 -6.81 -0.07
C ARG A 8 -16.69 -5.88 0.56
N GLU A 9 -17.86 -6.39 0.92
CA GLU A 9 -18.91 -5.63 1.61
C GLU A 9 -18.43 -5.13 2.97
N THR A 10 -17.77 -6.00 3.75
CA THR A 10 -17.24 -5.64 5.07
C THR A 10 -16.14 -4.59 4.96
N TYR A 11 -15.23 -4.74 3.99
CA TYR A 11 -14.15 -3.78 3.74
C TYR A 11 -14.68 -2.42 3.27
N LYS A 12 -15.61 -2.43 2.31
CA LYS A 12 -16.29 -1.24 1.81
C LYS A 12 -17.00 -0.47 2.91
N LYS A 13 -17.75 -1.18 3.76
CA LYS A 13 -18.43 -0.60 4.92
C LYS A 13 -17.44 0.08 5.87
N MET A 14 -16.32 -0.59 6.18
CA MET A 14 -15.26 -0.01 7.01
C MET A 14 -14.66 1.26 6.40
N LEU A 15 -14.43 1.31 5.09
CA LEU A 15 -13.95 2.52 4.42
C LEU A 15 -14.91 3.70 4.57
N ILE A 16 -16.19 3.48 4.27
CA ILE A 16 -17.22 4.52 4.23
C ILE A 16 -17.58 5.00 5.63
N GLU A 17 -17.76 4.08 6.58
CA GLU A 17 -18.31 4.41 7.90
C GLU A 17 -17.22 4.76 8.93
N GLN A 18 -15.98 4.31 8.74
CA GLN A 18 -14.92 4.48 9.74
C GLN A 18 -13.70 5.23 9.19
N VAL A 19 -13.07 4.73 8.12
CA VAL A 19 -11.78 5.27 7.65
C VAL A 19 -11.91 6.67 7.09
N ILE A 20 -12.82 6.90 6.13
CA ILE A 20 -13.01 8.21 5.50
C ILE A 20 -13.43 9.26 6.54
N PRO A 21 -14.43 9.01 7.41
CA PRO A 21 -14.79 9.95 8.47
C PRO A 21 -13.63 10.25 9.44
N ALA A 22 -12.85 9.23 9.83
CA ALA A 22 -11.70 9.41 10.70
C ALA A 22 -10.61 10.28 10.05
N ILE A 23 -10.37 10.11 8.74
CA ILE A 23 -9.46 10.98 7.98
C ILE A 23 -9.96 12.41 8.05
N ARG A 24 -11.22 12.69 7.70
CA ARG A 24 -11.78 14.07 7.74
C ARG A 24 -11.62 14.72 9.11
N CYS A 25 -11.89 13.97 10.18
CA CYS A 25 -11.81 14.45 11.55
C CYS A 25 -10.37 14.79 11.97
N LYS A 26 -9.38 14.02 11.50
CA LYS A 26 -7.97 14.15 11.90
C LYS A 26 -7.11 14.94 10.91
N TRP A 27 -7.60 15.22 9.71
CA TRP A 27 -6.82 15.88 8.66
C TRP A 27 -6.55 17.34 9.05
N PRO A 28 -5.31 17.85 8.88
CA PRO A 28 -5.01 19.25 9.19
C PRO A 28 -5.85 20.21 8.33
N SER A 29 -6.56 21.14 8.96
CA SER A 29 -7.44 22.10 8.29
C SER A 29 -6.70 23.09 7.38
N THR A 30 -5.38 23.19 7.53
CA THR A 30 -4.50 24.03 6.71
C THR A 30 -4.02 23.34 5.43
N GLU A 31 -4.23 22.03 5.29
CA GLU A 31 -3.78 21.26 4.13
C GLU A 31 -4.89 21.18 3.08
N THR A 32 -4.53 21.47 1.82
CA THR A 32 -5.46 21.55 0.69
C THR A 32 -5.24 20.47 -0.36
N LYS A 33 -4.18 19.66 -0.20
CA LYS A 33 -3.88 18.56 -1.12
C LYS A 33 -4.96 17.49 -1.11
N THR A 34 -5.17 16.90 -2.28
CA THR A 34 -5.97 15.70 -2.44
C THR A 34 -5.38 14.53 -1.65
N ILE A 35 -6.23 13.81 -0.93
CA ILE A 35 -5.85 12.65 -0.13
C ILE A 35 -5.90 11.40 -1.00
N LYS A 36 -4.80 10.63 -1.01
CA LYS A 36 -4.75 9.32 -1.64
C LYS A 36 -4.82 8.23 -0.57
N ILE A 37 -5.87 7.42 -0.60
CA ILE A 37 -6.03 6.24 0.25
C ILE A 37 -5.48 5.05 -0.54
N GLN A 38 -4.24 4.69 -0.26
CA GLN A 38 -3.58 3.59 -0.96
C GLN A 38 -3.96 2.23 -0.36
N GLN A 39 -4.26 1.25 -1.21
CA GLN A 39 -4.52 -0.15 -0.85
C GLN A 39 -3.86 -1.09 -1.88
N ASP A 40 -3.80 -2.39 -1.57
CA ASP A 40 -3.37 -3.42 -2.52
C ASP A 40 -4.53 -3.99 -3.36
N ASN A 41 -4.23 -4.92 -4.26
CA ASN A 41 -5.21 -5.55 -5.15
C ASN A 41 -5.84 -6.81 -4.55
N ALA A 42 -5.85 -6.98 -3.22
CA ALA A 42 -6.48 -8.14 -2.60
C ALA A 42 -7.97 -8.23 -2.95
N ARG A 43 -8.48 -9.46 -3.11
CA ARG A 43 -9.86 -9.73 -3.54
C ARG A 43 -10.96 -8.94 -2.78
N PRO A 44 -10.86 -8.74 -1.45
CA PRO A 44 -11.83 -7.95 -0.70
C PRO A 44 -11.74 -6.44 -0.93
N HIS A 45 -10.65 -5.91 -1.47
CA HIS A 45 -10.52 -4.48 -1.71
C HIS A 45 -11.46 -4.03 -2.84
N VAL A 46 -11.97 -2.81 -2.67
CA VAL A 46 -12.89 -2.20 -3.63
C VAL A 46 -12.11 -1.59 -4.80
N PRO A 47 -12.63 -1.61 -6.03
CA PRO A 47 -12.04 -0.83 -7.11
C PRO A 47 -12.00 0.67 -6.75
N PRO A 48 -10.98 1.43 -7.16
CA PRO A 48 -10.93 2.90 -7.05
C PRO A 48 -12.16 3.63 -7.58
N VAL A 49 -12.86 3.00 -8.52
CA VAL A 49 -14.05 3.52 -9.19
C VAL A 49 -15.36 3.05 -8.54
N ASP A 50 -15.31 2.37 -7.39
CA ASP A 50 -16.53 1.98 -6.67
C ASP A 50 -17.39 3.23 -6.35
N PRO A 51 -18.65 3.28 -6.80
CA PRO A 51 -19.43 4.52 -6.79
C PRO A 51 -19.72 5.01 -5.37
N ASP A 52 -19.95 4.11 -4.41
CA ASP A 52 -20.27 4.50 -3.04
C ASP A 52 -19.03 5.01 -2.31
N VAL A 53 -17.86 4.40 -2.56
CA VAL A 53 -16.60 4.88 -2.01
C VAL A 53 -16.18 6.20 -2.66
N VAL A 54 -16.37 6.37 -3.96
CA VAL A 54 -16.13 7.66 -4.64
C VAL A 54 -17.06 8.74 -4.11
N ALA A 55 -18.34 8.44 -3.88
CA ALA A 55 -19.29 9.37 -3.28
C ALA A 55 -18.86 9.75 -1.86
N ALA A 56 -18.49 8.77 -1.03
CA ALA A 56 -17.96 9.03 0.30
C ALA A 56 -16.65 9.83 0.27
N CYS A 57 -15.76 9.60 -0.68
CA CYS A 57 -14.52 10.37 -0.81
C CYS A 57 -14.77 11.85 -1.18
N LYS A 58 -15.83 12.14 -1.94
CA LYS A 58 -16.15 13.48 -2.46
C LYS A 58 -17.18 14.25 -1.64
N ASP A 59 -17.88 13.57 -0.75
CA ASP A 59 -18.91 14.18 0.09
C ASP A 59 -18.34 15.38 0.89
N GLN A 60 -19.17 16.41 1.06
CA GLN A 60 -18.80 17.71 1.65
C GLN A 60 -17.64 18.43 0.94
N GLY A 61 -17.40 18.14 -0.35
CA GLY A 61 -16.38 18.81 -1.15
C GLY A 61 -14.95 18.32 -0.88
N TRP A 62 -14.79 17.18 -0.19
CA TRP A 62 -13.47 16.61 0.05
C TRP A 62 -12.83 16.09 -1.23
N GLY A 63 -11.53 16.36 -1.39
CA GLY A 63 -10.72 15.75 -2.45
C GLY A 63 -10.05 14.50 -1.93
N MET A 64 -10.71 13.35 -1.98
CA MET A 64 -10.09 12.06 -1.69
C MET A 64 -10.27 11.09 -2.84
N GLU A 65 -9.37 10.12 -2.95
CA GLU A 65 -9.55 8.95 -3.82
C GLU A 65 -8.85 7.73 -3.23
N VAL A 66 -9.41 6.56 -3.52
CA VAL A 66 -8.74 5.29 -3.29
C VAL A 66 -7.87 4.97 -4.49
N VAL A 67 -6.64 4.52 -4.26
CA VAL A 67 -5.70 4.13 -5.31
C VAL A 67 -5.12 2.76 -5.02
N PHE A 68 -4.88 1.99 -6.07
CA PHE A 68 -4.10 0.77 -5.95
C PHE A 68 -2.61 1.09 -5.95
N LYS A 69 -1.85 0.32 -5.16
CA LYS A 69 -0.42 0.17 -5.40
C LYS A 69 -0.17 -0.83 -6.56
N PRO A 70 1.02 -0.82 -7.16
CA PRO A 70 1.41 -1.83 -8.13
C PRO A 70 1.21 -3.28 -7.60
N PRO A 71 0.70 -4.20 -8.44
CA PRO A 71 0.58 -5.62 -8.09
C PRO A 71 1.93 -6.22 -7.65
N ASN A 72 1.92 -7.14 -6.69
CA ASN A 72 3.12 -7.87 -6.23
C ASN A 72 4.31 -7.01 -5.73
N SER A 73 4.05 -5.74 -5.36
CA SER A 73 5.07 -4.83 -4.82
C SER A 73 4.82 -4.49 -3.34
N PRO A 74 5.15 -5.38 -2.37
CA PRO A 74 4.99 -5.11 -0.94
C PRO A 74 5.87 -3.94 -0.46
N ASP A 75 6.99 -3.71 -1.13
CA ASP A 75 7.89 -2.57 -0.98
C ASP A 75 7.27 -1.22 -1.38
N MET A 76 6.10 -1.24 -2.04
CA MET A 76 5.30 -0.06 -2.37
C MET A 76 4.13 0.18 -1.41
N ASN A 77 4.09 -0.54 -0.28
CA ASN A 77 3.13 -0.33 0.79
C ASN A 77 3.84 0.18 2.05
N VAL A 78 3.52 1.40 2.46
CA VAL A 78 4.14 2.02 3.65
C VAL A 78 3.87 1.23 4.94
N LEU A 79 2.75 0.50 5.01
CA LEU A 79 2.38 -0.30 6.18
C LEU A 79 3.25 -1.57 6.27
N ASP A 80 3.48 -2.25 5.13
CA ASP A 80 4.36 -3.42 5.04
C ASP A 80 5.82 -3.05 5.35
N LEU A 81 6.26 -1.85 4.93
CA LEU A 81 7.62 -1.38 5.15
C LEU A 81 7.97 -1.12 6.63
N GLY A 82 6.98 -0.92 7.51
CA GLY A 82 7.28 -0.60 8.90
C GLY A 82 6.21 -0.97 9.93
N LEU A 83 4.98 -0.47 9.82
CA LEU A 83 3.98 -0.63 10.89
C LEU A 83 3.65 -2.11 11.15
N PHE A 84 3.37 -2.89 10.10
CA PHE A 84 3.06 -4.30 10.25
C PHE A 84 4.25 -5.11 10.76
N ARG A 85 5.47 -4.73 10.38
CA ARG A 85 6.69 -5.35 10.92
C ARG A 85 6.83 -5.11 12.41
N ALA A 86 6.53 -3.90 12.89
CA ALA A 86 6.56 -3.59 14.32
C ALA A 86 5.51 -4.41 15.09
N ILE A 87 4.29 -4.52 14.56
CA ILE A 87 3.23 -5.35 15.17
C ILE A 87 3.66 -6.83 15.22
N GLN A 88 4.20 -7.37 14.12
CA GLN A 88 4.69 -8.75 14.06
C GLN A 88 5.81 -9.02 15.07
N THR A 89 6.77 -8.09 15.22
CA THR A 89 7.82 -8.18 16.24
C THR A 89 7.22 -8.21 17.64
N LEU A 90 6.28 -7.31 17.96
CA LEU A 90 5.63 -7.27 19.27
C LEU A 90 4.80 -8.53 19.56
N GLN A 91 4.11 -9.07 18.56
CA GLN A 91 3.38 -10.34 18.69
C GLN A 91 4.33 -11.51 18.99
N ALA A 92 5.48 -11.57 18.32
CA ALA A 92 6.48 -12.60 18.54
C ALA A 92 7.12 -12.49 19.94
N GLU A 93 7.42 -11.28 20.40
CA GLU A 93 7.97 -11.02 21.73
C GLU A 93 6.99 -11.31 22.87
N LYS A 94 5.68 -11.01 22.66
CA LYS A 94 4.64 -11.20 23.68
C LYS A 94 3.98 -12.58 23.67
N HIS A 95 4.35 -13.46 22.75
CA HIS A 95 3.74 -14.79 22.58
C HIS A 95 2.21 -14.75 22.49
N SER A 96 1.67 -13.73 21.80
CA SER A 96 0.22 -13.52 21.67
C SER A 96 -0.46 -14.77 21.09
N SER A 97 -1.44 -15.33 21.81
CA SER A 97 -2.06 -16.60 21.44
C SER A 97 -3.59 -16.53 21.31
N CYS A 98 -4.21 -15.43 21.73
CA CYS A 98 -5.63 -15.14 21.54
C CYS A 98 -5.88 -13.82 20.79
N LEU A 99 -7.15 -13.57 20.45
CA LEU A 99 -7.56 -12.36 19.75
C LEU A 99 -7.29 -11.12 20.61
N GLU A 100 -7.56 -11.20 21.90
CA GLU A 100 -7.38 -10.13 22.87
C GLU A 100 -5.90 -9.73 22.96
N ASP A 101 -4.98 -10.71 22.96
CA ASP A 101 -3.54 -10.45 22.93
C ASP A 101 -3.11 -9.74 21.64
N ILE A 102 -3.68 -10.14 20.49
CA ILE A 102 -3.38 -9.53 19.19
C ILE A 102 -3.87 -8.08 19.15
N VAL A 103 -5.07 -7.82 19.65
CA VAL A 103 -5.63 -6.46 19.75
C VAL A 103 -4.76 -5.60 20.67
N ALA A 104 -4.44 -6.09 21.87
CA ALA A 104 -3.59 -5.37 22.82
C ALA A 104 -2.18 -5.09 22.26
N ALA A 105 -1.59 -6.05 21.54
CA ALA A 105 -0.30 -5.86 20.88
C ALA A 105 -0.38 -4.82 19.76
N THR A 106 -1.48 -4.80 18.99
CA THR A 106 -1.71 -3.82 17.92
C THR A 106 -1.89 -2.41 18.48
N GLU A 107 -2.68 -2.26 19.54
CA GLU A 107 -2.87 -0.98 20.23
C GLU A 107 -1.58 -0.45 20.84
N ALA A 108 -0.78 -1.33 21.48
CA ALA A 108 0.52 -0.97 22.02
C ALA A 108 1.49 -0.53 20.89
N ALA A 109 1.54 -1.26 19.79
CA ALA A 109 2.35 -0.89 18.63
C ALA A 109 1.96 0.50 18.10
N TRP A 110 0.65 0.78 18.01
CA TRP A 110 0.15 2.07 17.58
C TRP A 110 0.50 3.20 18.55
N ALA A 111 0.41 2.97 19.86
CA ALA A 111 0.78 3.94 20.87
C ALA A 111 2.28 4.30 20.84
N ASP A 112 3.13 3.33 20.52
CA ASP A 112 4.59 3.52 20.43
C ASP A 112 5.05 4.14 19.10
N VAL A 113 4.18 4.16 18.07
CA VAL A 113 4.51 4.72 16.76
C VAL A 113 4.58 6.24 16.83
N SER A 114 5.82 6.75 16.78
CA SER A 114 6.09 8.18 16.67
C SER A 114 5.96 8.71 15.24
N SER A 115 5.74 10.02 15.08
CA SER A 115 5.83 10.70 13.79
C SER A 115 7.17 10.48 13.11
N THR A 116 8.26 10.41 13.87
CA THR A 116 9.60 10.08 13.37
C THR A 116 9.65 8.67 12.77
N THR A 117 9.04 7.67 13.43
CA THR A 117 8.94 6.30 12.92
C THR A 117 8.15 6.26 11.60
N LEU A 118 7.01 6.96 11.54
CA LEU A 118 6.22 7.06 10.31
C LEU A 118 7.00 7.73 9.18
N ASN A 119 7.69 8.84 9.47
CA ASN A 119 8.52 9.51 8.47
C ASN A 119 9.65 8.59 7.97
N LYS A 120 10.27 7.79 8.84
CA LYS A 120 11.27 6.79 8.39
C LYS A 120 10.67 5.83 7.35
N ASN A 121 9.44 5.38 7.53
CA ASN A 121 8.76 4.49 6.57
C ASN A 121 8.47 5.20 5.25
N PHE A 122 7.96 6.43 5.28
CA PHE A 122 7.73 7.23 4.07
C PHE A 122 9.02 7.51 3.30
N LEU A 123 10.11 7.85 3.99
CA LEU A 123 11.41 7.98 3.34
C LEU A 123 11.91 6.66 2.74
N THR A 124 11.54 5.50 3.31
CA THR A 124 11.91 4.19 2.73
C THR A 124 11.11 3.98 1.44
N LEU A 125 9.81 4.22 1.48
CA LEU A 125 8.93 4.14 0.31
C LEU A 125 9.45 5.03 -0.84
N GLN A 126 9.82 6.28 -0.56
CA GLN A 126 10.37 7.19 -1.56
C GLN A 126 11.70 6.68 -2.15
N ARG A 127 12.49 5.94 -1.37
CA ARG A 127 13.71 5.31 -1.88
C ARG A 127 13.42 4.06 -2.70
N CYS A 128 12.44 3.25 -2.33
CA CYS A 128 11.96 2.13 -3.14
C CYS A 128 11.47 2.63 -4.50
N LEU A 129 10.61 3.65 -4.53
CA LEU A 129 10.12 4.28 -5.77
C LEU A 129 11.25 4.74 -6.69
N GLN A 130 12.33 5.30 -6.15
CA GLN A 130 13.48 5.72 -6.96
C GLN A 130 14.23 4.55 -7.59
N VAL A 131 14.38 3.43 -6.86
CA VAL A 131 15.08 2.25 -7.37
C VAL A 131 14.20 1.46 -8.33
N ASP A 132 12.90 1.36 -8.08
CA ASP A 132 11.93 0.79 -9.01
C ASP A 132 11.96 1.48 -10.37
N ILE A 133 11.98 2.82 -10.40
CA ILE A 133 12.14 3.58 -11.66
C ILE A 133 13.45 3.21 -12.36
N LEU A 134 14.56 3.12 -11.63
CA LEU A 134 15.87 2.76 -12.19
C LEU A 134 15.93 1.30 -12.66
N ASN A 135 15.12 0.44 -12.06
CA ASN A 135 14.93 -0.96 -12.42
C ASN A 135 13.79 -1.19 -13.42
N GLN A 136 13.25 -0.13 -14.04
CA GLN A 136 12.22 -0.23 -15.08
C GLN A 136 10.93 -0.93 -14.61
N GLY A 137 10.57 -0.77 -13.32
CA GLY A 137 9.42 -1.43 -12.70
C GLY A 137 9.70 -2.84 -12.15
N GLY A 138 10.95 -3.29 -12.22
CA GLY A 138 11.38 -4.55 -11.63
C GLY A 138 11.55 -4.46 -10.11
N ASN A 139 11.09 -5.48 -9.38
CA ASN A 139 11.18 -5.56 -7.92
C ASN A 139 12.43 -6.30 -7.39
N ASP A 140 13.35 -6.70 -8.28
CA ASP A 140 14.61 -7.34 -7.90
C ASP A 140 15.65 -6.30 -7.43
N TYR A 141 15.40 -5.75 -6.25
CA TYR A 141 16.34 -4.87 -5.58
C TYR A 141 16.27 -4.99 -4.07
N LYS A 142 17.37 -4.63 -3.41
CA LYS A 142 17.41 -4.51 -1.95
C LYS A 142 16.79 -3.17 -1.53
N ILE A 143 15.96 -3.20 -0.49
CA ILE A 143 15.38 -1.99 0.11
C ILE A 143 16.52 -1.00 0.43
N PRO A 144 16.52 0.22 -0.13
CA PRO A 144 17.66 1.11 0.02
C PRO A 144 17.78 1.66 1.44
N HIS A 145 19.00 1.58 1.99
CA HIS A 145 19.32 2.14 3.30
C HIS A 145 19.88 3.55 3.20
N MET A 146 19.43 4.46 4.07
CA MET A 146 19.92 5.86 4.12
C MET A 146 20.39 6.31 5.51
N LYS A 147 20.74 5.37 6.40
CA LYS A 147 21.24 5.64 7.76
C LYS A 147 20.37 6.66 8.52
N LYS A 148 19.05 6.45 8.50
CA LYS A 148 18.03 7.40 9.00
C LYS A 148 18.28 7.83 10.45
N ASP A 149 18.68 6.90 11.32
CA ASP A 149 18.97 7.21 12.74
C ASP A 149 20.18 8.15 12.89
N VAL A 150 21.20 7.97 12.06
CA VAL A 150 22.38 8.85 12.03
C VAL A 150 22.01 10.24 11.53
N LEU A 151 21.12 10.34 10.53
CA LEU A 151 20.61 11.63 10.06
C LEU A 151 19.78 12.34 11.14
N HIS A 152 18.94 11.60 11.86
CA HIS A 152 18.15 12.12 12.97
C HIS A 152 19.01 12.61 14.13
N ALA A 153 19.98 11.81 14.57
CA ALA A 153 20.91 12.21 15.64
C ALA A 153 21.73 13.47 15.30
N ARG A 154 21.91 13.77 14.00
CA ARG A 154 22.65 14.95 13.51
C ARG A 154 21.74 16.15 13.18
N GLY A 155 20.43 16.07 13.44
CA GLY A 155 19.48 17.13 13.08
C GLY A 155 19.32 17.33 11.56
N ARG A 156 19.65 16.32 10.76
CA ARG A 156 19.58 16.33 9.28
C ARG A 156 18.55 15.34 8.75
N PHE A 157 17.56 14.98 9.55
CA PHE A 157 16.53 14.03 9.14
C PHE A 157 15.52 14.73 8.22
N PRO A 158 15.41 14.33 6.96
CA PRO A 158 14.54 15.01 6.02
C PRO A 158 13.07 14.59 6.22
N GLU A 159 12.14 15.46 5.84
CA GLU A 159 10.73 15.10 5.70
C GLU A 159 10.43 14.41 4.36
N MET A 160 11.29 14.62 3.36
CA MET A 160 11.16 14.04 2.02
C MET A 160 12.52 13.85 1.36
N VAL A 161 12.66 12.79 0.57
CA VAL A 161 13.78 12.56 -0.32
C VAL A 161 13.47 13.22 -1.67
N SER A 162 14.36 14.10 -2.13
CA SER A 162 14.28 14.64 -3.48
C SER A 162 14.45 13.55 -4.52
N SER A 163 13.66 13.61 -5.60
CA SER A 163 13.86 12.72 -6.74
C SER A 163 15.22 13.00 -7.36
N ALA A 164 16.08 11.99 -7.38
CA ALA A 164 17.40 12.14 -7.97
C ALA A 164 17.24 12.39 -9.48
N ARG A 165 17.91 13.43 -10.00
CA ARG A 165 17.76 13.85 -11.41
C ARG A 165 18.00 12.70 -12.40
N ASN A 166 18.88 11.76 -12.06
CA ASN A 166 19.13 10.57 -12.85
C ASN A 166 17.90 9.64 -12.90
N ALA A 167 17.25 9.35 -11.77
CA ALA A 167 16.05 8.51 -11.73
C ALA A 167 14.92 9.14 -12.54
N TRP A 168 14.68 10.45 -12.36
CA TRP A 168 13.71 11.19 -13.15
C TRP A 168 14.00 11.14 -14.66
N SER A 169 15.23 11.49 -15.05
CA SER A 169 15.61 11.55 -16.47
C SER A 169 15.60 10.16 -17.11
N PHE A 170 16.05 9.14 -16.39
CA PHE A 170 15.99 7.75 -16.83
C PHE A 170 14.54 7.31 -17.02
N GLY A 171 13.67 7.54 -16.04
CA GLY A 171 12.25 7.23 -16.14
C GLY A 171 11.59 7.91 -17.33
N CYS A 172 11.81 9.21 -17.54
CA CYS A 172 11.28 9.93 -18.69
C CYS A 172 11.77 9.33 -20.03
N ALA A 173 13.06 9.03 -20.14
CA ALA A 173 13.64 8.45 -21.35
C ALA A 173 13.10 7.03 -21.61
N TYR A 174 13.02 6.20 -20.58
CA TYR A 174 12.47 4.85 -20.65
C TYR A 174 11.02 4.89 -21.12
N LEU A 175 10.16 5.66 -20.44
CA LEU A 175 8.73 5.74 -20.77
C LEU A 175 8.47 6.37 -22.15
N SER A 176 9.34 7.28 -22.63
CA SER A 176 9.22 7.83 -23.99
C SER A 176 9.57 6.81 -25.08
N GLY A 177 10.36 5.78 -24.73
CA GLY A 177 10.74 4.70 -25.65
C GLY A 177 9.82 3.47 -25.57
N VAL A 178 8.91 3.41 -24.60
CA VAL A 178 7.98 2.29 -24.42
C VAL A 178 6.70 2.57 -25.17
N ASP A 179 6.31 1.65 -26.06
CA ASP A 179 4.95 1.61 -26.57
C ASP A 179 4.02 1.04 -25.50
N TYR A 180 3.37 1.96 -24.77
CA TYR A 180 2.42 1.63 -23.72
C TYR A 180 1.27 0.74 -24.20
N SER A 181 0.80 0.92 -25.43
CA SER A 181 -0.30 0.12 -25.97
C SER A 181 0.13 -1.34 -26.12
N THR A 182 1.31 -1.57 -26.69
CA THR A 182 1.89 -2.91 -26.81
C THR A 182 2.20 -3.51 -25.44
N HIS A 183 2.73 -2.74 -24.49
CA HIS A 183 3.03 -3.23 -23.14
C HIS A 183 1.75 -3.65 -22.39
N MET A 184 0.72 -2.81 -22.40
CA MET A 184 -0.57 -3.12 -21.75
C MET A 184 -1.26 -4.32 -22.39
N ASN A 185 -1.15 -4.50 -23.71
CA ASN A 185 -1.67 -5.70 -24.39
C ASN A 185 -0.94 -6.96 -23.94
N ILE A 186 0.38 -6.93 -23.82
CA ILE A 186 1.17 -8.07 -23.34
C ILE A 186 0.80 -8.40 -21.89
N GLU A 187 0.69 -7.40 -21.02
CA GLU A 187 0.31 -7.62 -19.62
C GLU A 187 -1.14 -8.11 -19.50
N GLY A 188 -2.06 -7.60 -20.31
CA GLY A 188 -3.44 -8.10 -20.39
C GLY A 188 -3.49 -9.58 -20.79
N LEU A 189 -2.76 -9.97 -21.83
CA LEU A 189 -2.66 -11.37 -22.25
C LEU A 189 -2.08 -12.28 -21.16
N LYS A 190 -1.10 -11.82 -20.39
CA LYS A 190 -0.55 -12.60 -19.25
C LYS A 190 -1.60 -12.81 -18.16
N VAL A 191 -2.38 -11.77 -17.85
CA VAL A 191 -3.47 -11.87 -16.86
C VAL A 191 -4.54 -12.85 -17.33
N ASP A 192 -4.95 -12.77 -18.60
CA ASP A 192 -5.95 -13.69 -19.16
C ASP A 192 -5.48 -15.15 -19.10
N ILE A 193 -4.22 -15.42 -19.45
CA ILE A 193 -3.63 -16.77 -19.34
C ILE A 193 -3.62 -17.28 -17.89
N ASP A 194 -3.25 -16.42 -16.93
CA ASP A 194 -3.19 -16.81 -15.52
C ASP A 194 -4.60 -17.08 -14.96
N VAL A 195 -5.59 -16.27 -15.35
CA VAL A 195 -7.01 -16.49 -15.03
C VAL A 195 -7.51 -17.81 -15.60
N ASP A 196 -7.20 -18.11 -16.86
CA ASP A 196 -7.60 -19.35 -17.53
C ASP A 196 -6.96 -20.58 -16.86
N VAL A 197 -5.66 -20.53 -16.56
CA VAL A 197 -4.96 -21.61 -15.83
C VAL A 197 -5.57 -21.81 -14.44
N HIS A 198 -5.90 -20.73 -13.73
CA HIS A 198 -6.57 -20.81 -12.44
C HIS A 198 -7.99 -21.38 -12.53
N ALA A 199 -8.75 -21.03 -13.58
CA ALA A 199 -10.08 -21.57 -13.84
C ALA A 199 -10.03 -23.07 -14.17
N ASP A 200 -9.07 -23.49 -15.00
CA ASP A 200 -8.83 -24.88 -15.35
C ASP A 200 -8.44 -25.73 -14.14
N ILE A 201 -7.58 -25.20 -13.27
CA ILE A 201 -7.21 -25.87 -12.00
C ILE A 201 -8.44 -25.97 -11.08
N ALA A 202 -9.25 -24.93 -10.97
CA ALA A 202 -10.46 -24.94 -10.15
C ALA A 202 -11.51 -25.94 -10.67
N ALA A 203 -11.65 -26.06 -12.00
CA ALA A 203 -12.49 -27.05 -12.65
C ALA A 203 -11.96 -28.48 -12.42
N ALA A 204 -10.64 -28.70 -12.58
CA ALA A 204 -10.00 -30.00 -12.35
C ALA A 204 -10.10 -30.48 -10.88
N LEU A 205 -10.18 -29.55 -9.93
CA LEU A 205 -10.36 -29.83 -8.49
C LEU A 205 -11.84 -29.93 -8.08
N GLY A 206 -12.79 -29.79 -9.01
CA GLY A 206 -14.22 -29.90 -8.73
C GLY A 206 -14.79 -28.76 -7.87
N LEU A 207 -14.13 -27.61 -7.81
CA LEU A 207 -14.51 -26.47 -6.96
C LEU A 207 -15.53 -25.53 -7.63
N ILE A 208 -15.89 -25.78 -8.89
CA ILE A 208 -16.91 -25.06 -9.63
C ILE A 208 -18.02 -26.05 -9.99
N GLN A 209 -19.15 -25.98 -9.28
CA GLN A 209 -20.41 -26.60 -9.70
C GLN A 209 -21.26 -25.51 -10.38
N TRP A 210 -21.64 -25.76 -11.64
CA TRP A 210 -22.59 -24.93 -12.39
C TRP A 210 -23.97 -24.91 -11.74
#